data_AF-A0AAU5CWA7-F1
#
_entry.id   AF-A0AAU5CWA7-F1
#
_cell.length_a   1.000
_cell.length_b   1.000
_cell.length_c   1.000
_cell.angle_alpha   90.00
_cell.angle_beta   90.00
_cell.angle_gamma   90.00
#
_symmetry.space_group_name_H-M   'P 1'
#
loop_
_entity.id
_entity.type
_entity.pdbx_description
1 polymer ?
#
loop_
_entity_poly.entity_id
_entity_poly.type
_entity_poly.pdbx_seq_one_letter_code
_entity_poly.pdbx_strand_id
1 'polypeptide(L)'
;MLRDHRRMSADEGRKLTRVVQTCSAYPSQWDAWTAGGQYLYLRYRHGEGCVELHPGPEDDADTSESWNEGLSGFLIEWDDGSGNGVISLEDFLAGAGLVLAPGALVS
;
A
#
# COMPACT_ATOMS: atom_id res chain seq x y z
N MET A 1 0.22 -21.92 22.56
CA MET A 1 -0.85 -20.95 22.25
C MET A 1 -0.78 -20.70 20.76
N LEU A 2 -1.65 -21.32 19.96
CA LEU A 2 -1.72 -21.03 18.53
C LEU A 2 -2.33 -19.63 18.40
N ARG A 3 -1.55 -18.66 17.90
CA ARG A 3 -2.16 -17.47 17.31
C ARG A 3 -2.98 -17.98 16.14
N ASP A 4 -4.29 -17.78 16.20
CA ASP A 4 -5.17 -17.96 15.05
C ASP A 4 -4.68 -16.98 13.99
N HIS A 5 -3.79 -17.44 13.11
CA HIS A 5 -3.46 -16.74 11.88
C HIS A 5 -4.71 -16.89 11.03
N ARG A 6 -5.72 -16.06 11.31
CA ARG A 6 -6.88 -15.87 10.47
C ARG A 6 -6.31 -15.73 9.06
N ARG A 7 -6.47 -16.76 8.24
CA ARG A 7 -6.26 -16.65 6.80
C ARG A 7 -7.26 -15.59 6.35
N MET A 8 -6.82 -14.35 6.35
CA MET A 8 -7.54 -13.26 5.73
C MET A 8 -7.71 -13.66 4.27
N SER A 9 -8.94 -13.59 3.76
CA SER A 9 -9.15 -13.85 2.35
C SER A 9 -8.29 -12.88 1.56
N ALA A 10 -7.58 -13.38 0.55
CA ALA A 10 -6.72 -12.55 -0.31
C ALA A 10 -7.45 -11.32 -0.89
N ASP A 11 -8.78 -11.38 -0.95
CA ASP A 11 -9.69 -10.31 -1.34
C ASP A 11 -9.69 -9.11 -0.36
N GLU A 12 -9.67 -9.34 0.95
CA GLU A 12 -9.71 -8.26 1.96
C GLU A 12 -8.39 -7.48 2.01
N GLY A 13 -7.26 -8.15 1.71
CA GLY A 13 -5.95 -7.52 1.58
C GLY A 13 -5.78 -6.68 0.31
N ARG A 14 -6.71 -6.79 -0.65
CA ARG A 14 -6.69 -6.03 -1.92
C ARG A 14 -7.70 -4.88 -1.96
N LYS A 15 -8.66 -4.86 -1.04
CA LYS A 15 -9.71 -3.84 -0.93
C LYS A 15 -9.27 -2.73 0.00
N LEU A 16 -9.22 -1.50 -0.51
CA LEU A 16 -8.85 -0.31 0.26
C LEU A 16 -10.09 0.42 0.76
N THR A 17 -10.16 0.69 2.06
CA THR A 17 -11.26 1.43 2.70
C THR A 17 -10.95 2.91 2.87
N ARG A 18 -9.66 3.26 2.87
CA ARG A 18 -9.19 4.64 2.94
C ARG A 18 -7.89 4.77 2.15
N VAL A 19 -7.76 5.85 1.42
CA VAL A 19 -6.54 6.24 0.71
C VAL A 19 -6.35 7.75 0.89
N VAL A 20 -5.16 8.16 1.33
CA VAL A 20 -4.80 9.57 1.55
C VAL A 20 -3.58 9.88 0.70
N GLN A 21 -3.67 10.85 -0.20
CA GLN A 21 -2.51 11.28 -0.97
C GLN A 21 -1.60 12.17 -0.11
N THR A 22 -0.39 11.69 0.15
CA THR A 22 0.61 12.40 0.97
C THR A 22 1.58 13.21 0.12
N CYS A 23 1.79 12.80 -1.13
CA CYS A 23 2.51 13.58 -2.14
C CYS A 23 1.90 13.36 -3.52
N SER A 24 1.65 14.43 -4.27
CA SER A 24 1.08 14.38 -5.63
C SER A 24 2.09 14.67 -6.74
N ALA A 25 3.36 14.84 -6.38
CA ALA A 25 4.42 15.27 -7.28
C ALA A 25 5.34 14.08 -7.63
N TYR A 26 6.65 14.23 -7.46
CA TYR A 26 7.66 13.26 -7.82
C TYR A 26 8.43 12.86 -6.55
N PRO A 27 8.04 11.79 -5.84
CA PRO A 27 7.08 10.73 -6.24
C PRO A 27 5.61 11.07 -5.96
N SER A 28 4.70 10.32 -6.60
CA SER A 28 3.30 10.22 -6.16
C SER A 28 3.19 9.17 -5.05
N GLN A 29 2.54 9.52 -3.95
CA GLN A 29 2.54 8.74 -2.71
C GLN A 29 1.18 8.76 -2.03
N TRP A 30 0.81 7.61 -1.46
CA TRP A 30 -0.40 7.48 -0.67
C TRP A 30 -0.20 6.58 0.53
N ASP A 31 -0.92 6.92 1.59
CA ASP A 31 -1.19 6.06 2.71
C ASP A 31 -2.53 5.37 2.47
N ALA A 32 -2.56 4.05 2.58
CA ALA A 32 -3.77 3.27 2.31
C ALA A 32 -4.07 2.26 3.41
N TRP A 33 -5.35 1.99 3.65
CA TRP A 33 -5.81 1.03 4.65
C TRP A 33 -6.69 -0.04 4.00
N THR A 34 -6.31 -1.30 4.16
CA THR A 34 -7.09 -2.43 3.65
C THR A 34 -8.34 -2.68 4.50
N ALA A 35 -9.32 -3.38 3.95
CA ALA A 35 -10.49 -3.86 4.71
C ALA A 35 -10.10 -4.84 5.82
N GLY A 36 -8.96 -5.52 5.67
CA GLY A 36 -8.32 -6.35 6.70
C GLY A 36 -7.66 -5.56 7.83
N GLY A 37 -7.61 -4.22 7.77
CA GLY A 37 -7.01 -3.36 8.78
C GLY A 37 -5.50 -3.19 8.64
N GLN A 38 -4.92 -3.57 7.50
CA GLN A 38 -3.49 -3.40 7.23
C GLN A 38 -3.23 -2.00 6.68
N TYR A 39 -2.11 -1.42 7.06
CA TYR A 39 -1.62 -0.19 6.48
C TYR A 39 -0.66 -0.51 5.33
N LEU A 40 -0.89 0.13 4.20
CA LEU A 40 -0.07 0.02 3.00
C LEU A 40 0.50 1.38 2.65
N TYR A 41 1.78 1.39 2.32
CA TYR A 41 2.45 2.53 1.74
C TYR A 41 2.56 2.34 0.23
N LEU A 42 2.01 3.29 -0.52
CA LEU A 42 1.96 3.27 -1.98
C LEU A 42 2.89 4.33 -2.53
N ARG A 43 3.81 3.97 -3.43
CA ARG A 43 4.75 4.91 -4.03
C ARG A 43 4.91 4.65 -5.52
N TYR A 44 4.85 5.72 -6.31
CA TYR A 44 5.20 5.71 -7.72
C TYR A 44 6.33 6.69 -8.03
N ARG A 45 7.40 6.21 -8.66
CA ARG A 45 8.59 7.00 -9.01
C ARG A 45 9.34 6.36 -10.17
N HIS A 46 9.86 7.15 -11.10
CA HIS A 46 10.67 6.66 -12.22
C HIS A 46 10.00 5.56 -13.08
N GLY A 47 8.67 5.55 -13.21
CA GLY A 47 7.91 4.50 -13.87
C GLY A 47 7.61 3.30 -12.97
N GLU A 48 8.17 3.29 -11.77
CA GLU A 48 8.12 2.18 -10.83
C GLU A 48 7.00 2.39 -9.81
N GLY A 49 6.06 1.46 -9.74
CA GLY A 49 5.05 1.40 -8.69
C GLY A 49 5.43 0.37 -7.63
N CYS A 50 5.19 0.71 -6.37
CA CYS A 50 5.56 -0.11 -5.23
C CYS A 50 4.48 -0.07 -4.15
N VAL A 51 4.14 -1.24 -3.62
CA VAL A 51 3.24 -1.40 -2.46
C VAL A 51 3.99 -2.12 -1.36
N GLU A 52 4.11 -1.43 -0.22
CA GLU A 52 4.74 -1.95 0.98
C GLU A 52 3.69 -2.12 2.08
N LEU A 53 3.75 -3.25 2.78
CA LEU A 53 3.07 -3.45 4.06
C LEU A 53 3.91 -2.80 5.15
N HIS A 54 3.26 -2.08 6.06
CA HIS A 54 3.89 -1.50 7.24
C HIS A 54 2.96 -1.63 8.47
N PRO A 55 3.51 -1.64 9.69
CA PRO A 55 2.73 -1.70 10.93
C PRO A 55 1.84 -0.46 11.16
N GLY A 56 2.18 0.68 10.57
CA GLY A 56 1.38 1.90 10.60
C GLY A 56 2.20 3.16 10.28
N PRO A 57 1.56 4.33 10.15
CA PRO A 57 2.22 5.60 9.86
C PRO A 57 2.78 6.31 11.12
N GLU A 58 2.70 5.68 12.30
CA GLU A 58 3.17 6.27 13.55
C GLU A 58 4.72 6.36 13.58
N ASP A 59 5.24 7.49 14.11
CA ASP A 59 6.67 7.82 14.22
C ASP A 59 7.42 6.89 15.21
N ASP A 60 7.53 5.61 14.87
CA ASP A 60 8.31 4.54 15.53
C ASP A 60 7.87 3.12 15.10
N ALA A 61 6.80 3.01 14.31
CA ALA A 61 6.28 1.71 13.87
C ALA A 61 7.16 1.11 12.76
N ASP A 62 7.58 1.90 11.76
CA ASP A 62 8.46 1.46 10.68
C ASP A 62 9.94 1.52 11.11
N THR A 63 10.43 0.39 11.62
CA THR A 63 11.81 0.22 12.09
C THR A 63 12.44 -1.01 11.44
N SER A 64 13.78 -1.10 11.43
CA SER A 64 14.46 -2.32 10.96
C SER A 64 13.95 -3.61 11.60
N GLU A 65 13.53 -3.55 12.87
CA GLU A 65 12.96 -4.71 13.56
C GLU A 65 11.61 -5.12 12.96
N SER A 66 10.75 -4.17 12.56
CA SER A 66 9.49 -4.49 11.88
C SER A 66 9.71 -5.25 10.56
N TRP A 67 10.79 -4.95 9.83
CA TRP A 67 11.20 -5.70 8.64
C TRP A 67 11.77 -7.08 9.00
N ASN A 68 12.61 -7.16 10.04
CA ASN A 68 13.19 -8.43 10.50
C ASN A 68 12.13 -9.40 11.04
N GLU A 69 11.08 -8.88 11.67
CA GLU A 69 9.96 -9.64 12.24
C GLU A 69 8.84 -9.93 11.23
N GLY A 70 8.95 -9.43 9.99
CA GLY A 70 7.96 -9.62 8.93
C GLY A 70 6.65 -8.85 9.15
N LEU A 71 6.69 -7.78 9.94
CA LEU A 71 5.61 -6.81 10.10
C LEU A 71 5.60 -5.79 8.95
N SER A 72 6.76 -5.56 8.32
CA SER A 72 6.92 -4.79 7.09
C SER A 72 7.39 -5.67 5.93
N GLY A 73 7.06 -5.29 4.70
CA GLY A 73 7.51 -6.03 3.53
C GLY A 73 6.95 -5.54 2.20
N PHE A 74 7.63 -5.89 1.11
CA PHE A 74 7.15 -5.62 -0.25
C PHE A 74 6.05 -6.61 -0.65
N LEU A 75 4.92 -6.06 -1.11
CA LEU A 75 3.82 -6.87 -1.64
C LEU A 75 3.89 -6.97 -3.16
N ILE A 76 4.17 -5.85 -3.83
CA ILE A 76 4.31 -5.78 -5.28
C ILE A 76 5.23 -4.62 -5.67
N GLU A 77 5.99 -4.85 -6.74
CA GLU A 77 6.79 -3.85 -7.44
C GLU A 77 6.63 -4.10 -8.95
N TRP A 78 6.49 -3.03 -9.72
CA TRP A 78 6.39 -3.10 -11.17
C TRP A 78 7.00 -1.85 -11.81
N ASP A 79 7.37 -1.97 -13.08
CA ASP A 79 7.86 -0.88 -13.93
C ASP A 79 6.95 -0.79 -15.16
N ASP A 80 6.41 0.40 -15.43
CA ASP A 80 5.57 0.69 -16.60
C ASP A 80 6.35 1.17 -17.83
N GLY A 81 7.67 1.34 -17.70
CA GLY A 81 8.60 1.78 -18.75
C GLY A 81 8.54 3.27 -19.08
N SER A 82 7.75 4.06 -18.34
CA SER A 82 7.53 5.48 -18.66
C SER A 82 8.59 6.42 -18.07
N GLY A 83 9.25 6.04 -16.98
CA GLY A 83 10.17 6.93 -16.26
C GLY A 83 9.47 8.07 -15.50
N ASN A 84 8.12 8.11 -15.47
CA ASN A 84 7.37 9.19 -14.83
C ASN A 84 7.43 9.11 -13.30
N GLY A 85 7.15 10.21 -12.61
CA GLY A 85 6.95 10.19 -11.15
C GLY A 85 5.55 10.58 -10.73
N VAL A 86 4.69 10.91 -11.70
CA VAL A 86 3.29 11.26 -11.48
C VAL A 86 2.42 10.21 -12.14
N ILE A 87 1.46 9.68 -11.38
CA ILE A 87 0.46 8.72 -11.83
C ILE A 87 -0.86 9.03 -11.13
N SER A 88 -1.99 8.73 -11.78
CA SER A 88 -3.28 8.82 -11.12
C SER A 88 -3.42 7.70 -10.07
N LEU A 89 -4.25 7.91 -9.04
CA LEU A 89 -4.56 6.85 -8.10
C LEU A 89 -5.19 5.64 -8.81
N GLU A 90 -6.07 5.88 -9.77
CA GLU A 90 -6.79 4.82 -10.49
C GLU A 90 -5.83 3.91 -11.27
N ASP A 91 -4.89 4.50 -12.01
CA ASP A 91 -3.86 3.76 -12.75
C ASP A 91 -2.91 3.02 -11.81
N PHE A 92 -2.54 3.64 -10.68
CA PHE A 92 -1.70 3.00 -9.68
C PHE A 92 -2.36 1.75 -9.10
N LEU A 93 -3.63 1.87 -8.69
CA LEU A 93 -4.39 0.74 -8.12
C LEU A 93 -4.54 -0.39 -9.16
N ALA A 94 -4.79 -0.05 -10.42
CA ALA A 94 -4.85 -1.03 -11.51
C ALA A 94 -3.51 -1.78 -11.69
N GLY A 95 -2.38 -1.07 -11.67
CA GLY A 95 -1.04 -1.67 -11.72
C GLY A 95 -0.73 -2.56 -10.52
N ALA A 96 -1.20 -2.17 -9.33
CA ALA A 96 -1.01 -2.91 -8.09
C ALA A 96 -1.96 -4.12 -7.92
N GLY A 97 -3.02 -4.23 -8.73
CA GLY A 97 -4.10 -5.19 -8.51
C GLY A 97 -4.91 -4.91 -7.23
N LEU A 98 -4.98 -3.65 -6.81
CA LEU A 98 -5.75 -3.15 -5.67
C LEU A 98 -7.07 -2.54 -6.16
N VAL A 99 -8.09 -2.53 -5.30
CA VAL A 99 -9.40 -1.95 -5.62
C VAL A 99 -9.93 -1.15 -4.44
N LEU A 100 -10.70 -0.10 -4.71
CA LEU A 100 -11.44 0.61 -3.66
C LEU A 100 -12.64 -0.23 -3.20
N ALA A 101 -12.83 -0.33 -1.89
CA ALA A 101 -14.06 -0.86 -1.32
C ALA A 101 -15.24 0.10 -1.59
N PRO A 102 -16.49 -0.39 -1.63
CA PRO A 102 -17.66 0.48 -1.68
C PRO A 102 -17.65 1.49 -0.52
N GLY A 103 -17.76 2.78 -0.83
CA GLY A 103 -17.73 3.85 0.18
C GLY A 103 -16.33 4.18 0.73
N ALA A 104 -15.27 3.74 0.06
CA ALA A 104 -13.91 4.11 0.44
C ALA A 104 -13.71 5.63 0.51
N LEU A 105 -12.95 6.07 1.50
CA LEU A 105 -12.59 7.48 1.67
C LEU A 105 -11.31 7.77 0.89
N VAL A 106 -11.38 8.70 -0.07
CA VAL A 106 -10.23 9.15 -0.86
C VAL A 106 -10.07 10.66 -0.65
N SER A 107 -8.88 11.10 -0.26
CA SER A 107 -8.56 12.51 0.02
C SER A 107 -7.16 12.90 -0.43
#